data_AF-A0A9D2TNW0-F1
#
_entry.id   AF-A0A9D2TNW0-F1
#
_cell.length_a   1.000
_cell.length_b   1.000
_cell.length_c   1.000
_cell.angle_alpha   90.00
_cell.angle_beta   90.00
_cell.angle_gamma   90.00
#
_symmetry.space_group_name_H-M   'P 1'
#
loop_
_entity.id
_entity.type
_entity.pdbx_description
1 polymer ?
#
loop_
_entity_poly.entity_id
_entity_poly.type
_entity_poly.pdbx_seq_one_letter_code
_entity_poly.pdbx_strand_id
1 'polypeptide(L)'
;MPLSEYGFVFEIDSQNCGVTIDYHFTDWYGNENLYTERALVYNSVSIFALIENLKYITFNFSGSSYSVTRDAIENNYPNYNDIFTDNSIDIGNFRQYVEQKMNDRLFVSNIFRIFEKE
;
A
#
# COMPACT_ATOMS: atom_id res chain seq x y z
N MET A 1 7.12 -3.29 7.70
CA MET A 1 6.00 -3.37 6.74
C MET A 1 5.09 -4.49 7.20
N PRO A 2 3.78 -4.27 7.35
CA PRO A 2 2.81 -5.35 7.43
C PRO A 2 3.09 -6.47 6.41
N LEU A 3 2.85 -7.73 6.81
CA LEU A 3 3.07 -8.96 6.04
C LEU A 3 4.52 -9.44 5.90
N SER A 4 5.49 -8.65 6.39
CA SER A 4 6.92 -9.05 6.37
C SER A 4 7.20 -10.35 7.15
N GLU A 5 6.36 -10.67 8.13
CA GLU A 5 6.42 -11.88 8.95
C GLU A 5 6.24 -13.18 8.15
N TYR A 6 5.64 -13.11 6.96
CA TYR A 6 5.44 -14.26 6.07
C TYR A 6 6.61 -14.46 5.09
N GLY A 7 7.59 -13.57 5.11
CA GLY A 7 8.69 -13.56 4.14
C GLY A 7 8.25 -12.98 2.79
N PHE A 8 9.16 -12.22 2.18
CA PHE A 8 8.92 -11.59 0.88
C PHE A 8 10.21 -11.38 0.11
N VAL A 9 10.08 -11.22 -1.21
CA VAL A 9 11.11 -10.69 -2.10
C VAL A 9 10.69 -9.30 -2.57
N PHE A 10 11.64 -8.38 -2.67
CA PHE A 10 11.41 -7.01 -3.13
C PHE A 10 12.24 -6.78 -4.40
N GLU A 11 11.56 -6.53 -5.52
CA GLU A 11 12.18 -6.37 -6.82
C GLU A 11 11.93 -4.96 -7.36
N ILE A 12 12.98 -4.30 -7.84
CA ILE A 12 12.89 -2.94 -8.38
C ILE A 12 12.85 -2.99 -9.91
N ASP A 13 11.77 -2.49 -10.50
CA ASP A 13 11.75 -2.13 -11.91
C ASP A 13 12.30 -0.70 -12.07
N SER A 14 13.62 -0.61 -12.21
CA SER A 14 14.30 0.68 -12.39
C SER A 14 13.94 1.39 -13.71
N GLN A 15 13.50 0.65 -14.73
CA GLN A 15 13.18 1.23 -16.05
C GLN A 15 11.84 1.95 -16.01
N ASN A 16 10.84 1.33 -15.39
CA ASN A 16 9.50 1.88 -15.29
C ASN A 16 9.22 2.59 -13.96
N CYS A 17 10.23 2.65 -13.07
CA CYS A 17 10.12 3.19 -11.71
C CYS A 17 9.03 2.46 -10.91
N GLY A 18 9.02 1.13 -10.98
CA GLY A 18 8.07 0.28 -10.27
C GLY A 18 8.74 -0.60 -9.23
N VAL A 19 7.91 -1.25 -8.43
CA VAL A 19 8.36 -2.29 -7.50
C VAL A 19 7.38 -3.44 -7.50
N THR A 20 7.92 -4.65 -7.44
CA THR A 20 7.17 -5.88 -7.18
C THR A 20 7.55 -6.41 -5.81
N ILE A 21 6.54 -6.80 -5.02
CA ILE A 21 6.71 -7.42 -3.72
C ILE A 21 6.05 -8.79 -3.75
N ASP A 22 6.86 -9.83 -3.77
CA ASP A 22 6.42 -11.22 -3.81
C ASP A 22 6.34 -11.78 -2.39
N TYR A 23 5.12 -11.95 -1.87
CA TYR A 23 4.89 -12.55 -0.56
C TYR A 23 4.83 -14.07 -0.66
N HIS A 24 5.51 -14.76 0.26
CA HIS A 24 5.55 -16.23 0.31
C HIS A 24 4.32 -16.83 1.02
N PHE A 25 3.12 -16.26 0.84
CA PHE A 25 1.87 -16.79 1.38
C PHE A 25 0.69 -16.53 0.43
N THR A 26 -0.46 -17.16 0.71
CA THR A 26 -1.71 -16.96 -0.03
C THR A 26 -2.53 -15.83 0.59
N ASP A 27 -3.15 -14.98 -0.22
CA ASP A 27 -4.08 -13.93 0.24
C ASP A 27 -5.34 -14.48 0.95
N TRP A 28 -5.60 -15.79 0.79
CA TRP A 28 -6.75 -16.52 1.36
C TRP A 28 -6.60 -16.89 2.84
N TYR A 29 -5.41 -17.30 3.28
CA TYR A 29 -5.21 -17.75 4.66
C TYR A 29 -5.01 -16.54 5.58
N GLY A 30 -6.10 -16.07 6.21
CA GLY A 30 -6.01 -15.08 7.28
C GLY A 30 -6.45 -13.66 6.92
N ASN A 31 -7.21 -13.44 5.84
CA ASN A 31 -7.88 -12.15 5.63
C ASN A 31 -9.09 -11.92 6.57
N GLU A 32 -9.01 -12.44 7.81
CA GLU A 32 -9.94 -12.08 8.86
C GLU A 32 -9.80 -10.57 9.14
N ASN A 33 -10.94 -9.87 9.21
CA ASN A 33 -10.97 -8.42 9.46
C ASN A 33 -10.18 -7.55 8.46
N LEU A 34 -10.06 -7.99 7.20
CA LEU A 34 -9.39 -7.24 6.13
C LEU A 34 -7.88 -7.07 6.35
N TYR A 35 -7.21 -7.99 7.05
CA TYR A 35 -5.79 -7.85 7.38
C TYR A 35 -4.91 -7.63 6.14
N THR A 36 -5.12 -8.41 5.07
CA THR A 36 -4.36 -8.27 3.83
C THR A 36 -4.65 -6.92 3.16
N GLU A 37 -5.92 -6.53 3.05
CA GLU A 37 -6.29 -5.24 2.43
C GLU A 37 -5.70 -4.05 3.20
N ARG A 38 -5.76 -4.08 4.53
CA ARG A 38 -5.15 -3.07 5.41
C ARG A 38 -3.65 -2.96 5.17
N ALA A 39 -2.97 -4.11 5.11
CA ALA A 39 -1.54 -4.16 4.87
C ALA A 39 -1.17 -3.59 3.50
N LEU A 40 -1.91 -3.95 2.45
CA LEU A 40 -1.67 -3.46 1.09
C LEU A 40 -1.88 -1.94 1.02
N VAL A 41 -3.00 -1.42 1.54
CA VAL A 41 -3.27 0.03 1.57
C VAL A 41 -2.19 0.78 2.36
N TYR A 42 -1.84 0.30 3.56
CA TYR A 42 -0.80 0.91 4.39
C TYR A 42 0.56 0.92 3.69
N ASN A 43 0.97 -0.23 3.14
CA ASN A 43 2.25 -0.38 2.47
C ASN A 43 2.31 0.53 1.24
N SER A 44 1.26 0.61 0.42
CA SER A 44 1.22 1.49 -0.74
C SER A 44 1.42 2.95 -0.39
N VAL A 45 0.66 3.47 0.58
CA VAL A 45 0.79 4.88 1.01
C VAL A 45 2.18 5.14 1.59
N SER A 46 2.70 4.23 2.42
CA SER A 46 4.03 4.36 3.02
C SER A 46 5.13 4.37 1.97
N ILE A 47 5.08 3.45 1.01
CA ILE A 47 6.10 3.31 -0.03
C ILE A 47 6.07 4.51 -0.97
N PHE A 48 4.90 4.96 -1.43
CA PHE A 48 4.80 6.16 -2.26
C PHE A 48 5.22 7.44 -1.52
N ALA A 49 4.97 7.53 -0.21
CA ALA A 49 5.46 8.65 0.59
C ALA A 49 6.99 8.65 0.76
N LEU A 50 7.62 7.47 0.80
CA LEU A 50 9.07 7.33 1.02
C LEU A 50 9.90 7.36 -0.27
N ILE A 51 9.32 6.98 -1.42
CA ILE A 51 10.03 6.85 -2.70
C ILE A 51 9.35 7.71 -3.77
N GLU A 52 9.78 8.98 -3.86
CA GLU A 52 9.13 10.02 -4.68
C GLU A 52 8.96 9.66 -6.16
N ASN A 53 9.93 8.98 -6.77
CA ASN A 53 9.90 8.65 -8.20
C ASN A 53 9.14 7.36 -8.53
N LEU A 54 8.67 6.60 -7.53
CA LEU A 54 7.96 5.35 -7.75
C LEU A 54 6.57 5.58 -8.37
N LYS A 55 6.26 4.87 -9.44
CA LYS A 55 5.02 5.01 -10.22
C LYS A 55 3.96 3.96 -9.92
N TYR A 56 4.37 2.73 -9.60
CA TYR A 56 3.45 1.65 -9.27
C TYR A 56 4.07 0.65 -8.30
N ILE A 57 3.20 -0.11 -7.65
CA ILE A 57 3.54 -1.23 -6.78
C ILE A 57 2.68 -2.41 -7.20
N THR A 58 3.31 -3.56 -7.38
CA THR A 58 2.64 -4.85 -7.59
C THR A 58 2.93 -5.75 -6.40
N PHE A 59 1.88 -6.32 -5.83
CA PHE A 59 1.96 -7.27 -4.72
C PHE A 59 1.54 -8.64 -5.22
N ASN A 60 2.46 -9.59 -5.25
CA ASN A 60 2.21 -10.95 -5.65
C ASN A 60 1.99 -11.82 -4.42
N PHE A 61 0.93 -12.61 -4.45
CA PHE A 61 0.65 -13.69 -3.52
C PHE A 61 0.60 -15.02 -4.28
N SER A 62 0.60 -16.13 -3.55
CA SER A 62 0.36 -17.43 -4.16
C SER A 62 -1.06 -17.52 -4.73
N GLY A 63 -1.23 -17.26 -6.03
CA GLY A 63 -2.50 -17.40 -6.76
C GLY A 63 -3.27 -16.09 -7.02
N SER A 64 -2.73 -14.93 -6.64
CA SER A 64 -3.31 -13.62 -6.97
C SER A 64 -2.25 -12.54 -7.01
N SER A 65 -2.51 -11.50 -7.79
CA SER A 65 -1.70 -10.28 -7.78
C SER A 65 -2.57 -9.04 -7.61
N TYR A 66 -2.02 -8.02 -6.97
CA TYR A 66 -2.66 -6.73 -6.76
C TYR A 66 -1.71 -5.61 -7.15
N SER A 67 -2.14 -4.74 -8.06
CA SER A 67 -1.36 -3.60 -8.50
C SER A 67 -2.04 -2.28 -8.19
N VAL A 68 -1.26 -1.25 -7.88
CA VAL A 68 -1.75 0.13 -7.69
C VAL A 68 -0.72 1.14 -8.17
N THR A 69 -1.19 2.23 -8.76
CA THR A 69 -0.34 3.34 -9.22
C THR A 69 -0.29 4.47 -8.20
N ARG A 70 0.79 5.27 -8.24
CA ARG A 70 0.91 6.52 -7.48
C ARG A 70 -0.26 7.44 -7.78
N ASP A 71 -0.57 7.64 -9.05
CA ASP A 71 -1.67 8.50 -9.49
C ASP A 71 -3.00 8.04 -8.90
N ALA A 72 -3.26 6.73 -8.81
CA ALA A 72 -4.47 6.22 -8.18
C ALA A 72 -4.53 6.58 -6.68
N ILE A 73 -3.43 6.43 -5.95
CA ILE A 73 -3.36 6.79 -4.52
C ILE A 73 -3.51 8.30 -4.33
N GLU A 74 -2.76 9.11 -5.07
CA GLU A 74 -2.78 10.57 -4.95
C GLU A 74 -4.18 11.16 -5.26
N ASN A 75 -4.91 10.57 -6.20
CA ASN A 75 -6.25 11.04 -6.58
C ASN A 75 -7.39 10.48 -5.72
N ASN A 76 -7.22 9.31 -5.09
CA ASN A 76 -8.33 8.61 -4.43
C ASN A 76 -8.14 8.41 -2.92
N TYR A 77 -6.92 8.57 -2.38
CA TYR A 77 -6.66 8.46 -0.95
C TYR A 77 -6.91 9.81 -0.25
N PRO A 78 -7.94 9.91 0.63
CA PRO A 78 -8.23 11.16 1.33
C PRO A 78 -7.04 11.63 2.16
N ASN A 79 -6.75 12.92 2.09
CA ASN A 79 -5.69 13.56 2.87
C ASN A 79 -4.27 13.04 2.55
N TYR A 80 -4.04 12.44 1.39
CA TYR A 80 -2.69 11.98 1.01
C TYR A 80 -1.67 13.13 1.01
N ASN A 81 -2.01 14.27 0.41
CA ASN A 81 -1.11 15.43 0.39
C ASN A 81 -0.90 16.05 1.78
N ASP A 82 -1.86 15.88 2.70
CA ASP A 82 -1.75 16.38 4.08
C ASP A 82 -0.77 15.57 4.93
N ILE A 83 -0.31 14.40 4.44
CA ILE A 83 0.75 13.60 5.08
C ILE A 83 2.08 14.38 5.11
N PHE A 84 2.29 15.31 4.18
CA PHE A 84 3.55 16.00 3.99
C PHE A 84 3.52 17.41 4.60
N THR A 85 4.65 17.85 5.14
CA THR A 85 4.92 19.24 5.55
C THR A 85 6.35 19.59 5.17
N ASP A 86 6.54 20.72 4.48
CA ASP A 86 7.83 21.18 3.96
C ASP A 86 8.60 20.10 3.15
N ASN A 87 7.89 19.40 2.26
CA ASN A 87 8.41 18.28 1.46
C ASN A 87 8.98 17.11 2.28
N SER A 88 8.56 16.96 3.53
CA SER A 88 8.90 15.83 4.39
C SER A 88 7.64 15.19 4.97
N ILE A 89 7.73 13.93 5.38
CA ILE A 89 6.60 13.25 6.04
C ILE A 89 6.42 13.86 7.43
N ASP A 90 5.23 14.43 7.69
CA ASP A 90 4.83 14.82 9.04
C ASP A 90 4.32 13.58 9.78
N ILE A 91 5.02 13.20 10.85
CA ILE A 91 4.71 11.98 11.61
C ILE A 91 3.33 12.06 12.28
N GLY A 92 2.90 13.25 12.72
CA GLY A 92 1.58 13.46 13.32
C GLY A 92 0.47 13.24 12.30
N ASN A 93 0.60 13.85 11.12
CA ASN A 93 -0.34 13.71 10.02
C ASN A 93 -0.32 12.29 9.45
N PHE A 94 0.86 11.66 9.30
CA PHE A 94 0.97 10.26 8.88
C PHE A 94 0.21 9.34 9.84
N ARG A 95 0.39 9.52 11.16
CA ARG A 95 -0.34 8.76 12.17
C ARG A 95 -1.85 8.98 12.08
N GLN A 96 -2.29 10.23 11.91
CA GLN A 96 -3.71 10.58 11.85
C GLN A 96 -4.39 10.07 10.57
N TYR A 97 -3.77 10.30 9.41
CA TYR A 97 -4.37 10.05 8.10
C TYR A 97 -4.08 8.66 7.55
N VAL A 98 -3.04 7.96 8.05
CA VAL A 98 -2.67 6.62 7.59
C VAL A 98 -2.88 5.58 8.68
N GLU A 99 -2.11 5.63 9.77
CA GLU A 99 -2.11 4.58 10.81
C GLU A 99 -3.49 4.40 11.46
N GLN A 100 -4.11 5.50 11.91
CA GLN A 100 -5.41 5.44 12.56
C GLN A 100 -6.51 4.97 11.59
N LYS A 101 -6.42 5.36 10.31
CA LYS A 101 -7.39 4.99 9.28
C LYS A 101 -7.40 3.50 8.96
N MET A 102 -6.30 2.77 9.19
CA MET A 102 -6.29 1.31 9.01
C MET A 102 -7.24 0.56 9.96
N ASN A 103 -7.70 1.22 11.04
CA ASN A 103 -8.71 0.64 11.93
C ASN A 103 -10.14 0.77 11.38
N ASP A 104 -10.38 1.71 10.46
CA ASP A 104 -11.68 1.91 9.80
C ASP A 104 -11.85 0.94 8.63
N ARG A 105 -12.72 -0.05 8.81
CA ARG A 105 -12.98 -1.09 7.81
C ARG A 105 -13.58 -0.54 6.52
N LEU A 106 -14.50 0.43 6.62
CA LEU A 106 -15.16 1.00 5.44
C LEU A 106 -14.16 1.84 4.65
N PHE A 107 -13.31 2.60 5.34
CA PHE A 107 -12.22 3.33 4.70
C PHE A 107 -11.32 2.37 3.93
N VAL A 108 -10.80 1.33 4.58
CA VAL A 108 -9.88 0.37 3.95
C VAL A 108 -10.51 -0.29 2.74
N SER A 109 -11.73 -0.84 2.87
CA SER A 109 -12.40 -1.49 1.74
C SER A 109 -12.71 -0.52 0.60
N ASN A 110 -12.97 0.76 0.88
CA ASN A 110 -13.19 1.75 -0.17
C ASN A 110 -11.90 2.08 -0.92
N ILE A 111 -10.79 2.30 -0.21
CA ILE A 111 -9.49 2.54 -0.85
C ILE A 111 -9.03 1.31 -1.61
N PHE A 112 -9.19 0.12 -1.06
CA PHE A 112 -8.74 -1.12 -1.68
C PHE A 112 -9.36 -1.37 -3.06
N ARG A 113 -10.53 -0.79 -3.35
CA ARG A 113 -11.17 -0.88 -4.69
C ARG A 113 -10.38 -0.25 -5.82
N ILE A 114 -9.39 0.60 -5.53
CA ILE A 114 -8.52 1.19 -6.57
C ILE A 114 -7.42 0.23 -7.01
N PHE A 115 -7.23 -0.89 -6.31
CA PHE A 115 -6.24 -1.90 -6.66
C PHE A 115 -6.78 -2.76 -7.80
N GLU A 116 -5.96 -2.95 -8.83
CA GLU A 116 -6.24 -3.86 -9.92
C GLU A 116 -5.86 -5.27 -9.47
N LYS A 117 -6.80 -6.21 -9.54
CA LYS A 117 -6.57 -7.62 -9.21
C LYS A 117 -6.39 -8.42 -10.50
N GLU A 118 -5.31 -9.20 -10.55
CA GLU A 118 -4.99 -10.16 -11.62
C GLU A 118 -5.08 -11.61 -11.12
#